data_AF-A0A5A7MHX0-F1
#
_entry.id   AF-A0A5A7MHX0-F1
#
_cell.length_a   1.000
_cell.length_b   1.000
_cell.length_c   1.000
_cell.angle_alpha   90.00
_cell.angle_beta   90.00
_cell.angle_gamma   90.00
#
_symmetry.space_group_name_H-M   'P 1'
#
loop_
_entity.id
_entity.type
_entity.pdbx_description
1 polymer ?
#
loop_
_entity_poly.entity_id
_entity_poly.type
_entity_poly.pdbx_seq_one_letter_code
_entity_poly.pdbx_strand_id
1 'polypeptide(L)'
;MKNLFDDLRDWFVIVLLLIGFFLAWAGGHYRDQAAANAKELKALQVRVQHQNDLAKVKLDEMTRQRDAKQTELDNFHKTQEKKDEAATLEIARLAGELEHRPVRVRIVAQTAQCGHGGGSSQGEAATGAEAGAGDSAQTYGLLPESNSRRLGAVIAEAETINAAYASCRAQMLKLEGVTQ
;
A
#
# COMPACT_ATOMS: atom_id res chain seq x y z
N MET A 1 86.38 -3.45 26.34
CA MET A 1 85.53 -3.96 25.23
C MET A 1 84.71 -5.19 25.61
N LYS A 2 85.23 -6.19 26.35
CA LYS A 2 84.45 -7.38 26.78
C LYS A 2 83.16 -7.05 27.55
N ASN A 3 83.25 -6.17 28.56
CA ASN A 3 82.08 -5.80 29.38
C ASN A 3 80.95 -5.15 28.58
N LEU A 4 81.24 -4.52 27.43
CA LEU A 4 80.25 -3.84 26.59
C LEU A 4 79.48 -4.85 25.71
N PHE A 5 80.14 -5.96 25.32
CA PHE A 5 79.52 -7.06 24.58
C PHE A 5 78.67 -7.96 25.48
N ASP A 6 79.09 -8.19 26.73
CA ASP A 6 78.30 -8.97 27.69
C ASP A 6 77.02 -8.22 28.09
N ASP A 7 77.09 -6.90 28.30
CA ASP A 7 75.94 -6.05 28.63
C ASP A 7 74.93 -5.99 27.45
N LEU A 8 75.43 -5.92 26.21
CA LEU A 8 74.58 -5.96 25.00
C LEU A 8 73.88 -7.32 24.82
N ARG A 9 74.58 -8.42 25.14
CA ARG A 9 74.02 -9.78 25.08
C ARG A 9 72.89 -9.96 26.10
N ASP A 10 73.12 -9.52 27.33
CA ASP A 10 72.13 -9.65 28.40
C ASP A 10 70.89 -8.80 28.11
N TRP A 11 71.07 -7.59 27.57
CA TRP A 11 69.95 -6.75 27.12
C TRP A 11 69.14 -7.40 26.01
N PHE A 12 69.80 -8.02 25.03
CA PHE A 12 69.12 -8.72 23.94
C PHE A 12 68.29 -9.91 24.43
N VAL A 13 68.80 -10.67 25.40
CA VAL A 13 68.05 -11.78 26.03
C VAL A 13 66.81 -11.25 26.75
N ILE A 14 66.93 -10.14 27.49
CA ILE A 14 65.79 -9.52 28.18
C ILE A 14 64.72 -9.07 27.18
N VAL A 15 65.12 -8.42 26.08
CA VAL A 15 64.18 -8.00 25.02
C VAL A 15 63.47 -9.19 24.39
N LEU A 16 64.19 -10.28 24.09
CA LEU A 16 63.58 -11.50 23.55
C LEU A 16 62.56 -12.12 24.51
N LEU A 17 62.86 -12.13 25.82
CA LEU A 17 61.92 -12.61 26.83
C LEU A 17 60.67 -11.74 26.91
N LEU A 18 60.82 -10.40 26.85
CA LEU A 18 59.69 -9.47 26.83
C LEU A 18 58.82 -9.65 25.58
N ILE A 19 59.43 -9.82 24.41
CA ILE A 19 58.71 -10.11 23.16
C ILE A 19 57.98 -11.46 23.27
N GLY A 20 58.65 -12.50 23.77
CA GLY A 20 58.04 -13.82 23.96
C GLY A 20 56.84 -13.77 24.90
N PHE A 21 56.95 -13.03 26.01
CA PHE A 21 55.84 -12.81 26.93
C PHE A 21 54.68 -12.06 26.27
N PHE A 22 54.96 -10.97 25.54
CA PHE A 22 53.93 -10.20 24.85
C PHE A 22 53.20 -11.05 23.79
N LEU A 23 53.93 -11.84 23.00
CA LEU A 23 53.35 -12.74 22.00
C LEU A 23 52.49 -13.83 22.64
N ALA A 24 52.93 -14.40 23.77
CA ALA A 24 52.15 -15.39 24.51
C ALA A 24 50.84 -14.79 25.07
N TRP A 25 50.92 -13.58 25.64
CA TRP A 25 49.76 -12.86 26.15
C TRP A 25 48.77 -12.49 25.04
N ALA A 26 49.27 -11.88 23.95
CA ALA A 26 48.46 -11.52 22.79
C ALA A 26 47.82 -12.76 22.13
N GLY A 27 48.57 -13.87 22.03
CA GLY A 27 48.06 -15.14 21.50
C GLY A 27 46.93 -15.73 22.34
N GLY A 28 47.04 -15.67 23.67
CA GLY A 28 45.96 -16.08 24.58
C GLY A 28 44.70 -15.25 24.37
N HIS A 29 44.84 -13.92 24.41
CA HIS A 29 43.73 -13.00 24.23
C HIS A 29 43.02 -13.16 22.87
N TYR A 30 43.78 -13.36 21.79
CA TYR A 30 43.22 -13.61 20.46
C TYR A 30 42.43 -14.92 20.40
N ARG A 31 42.92 -15.98 21.06
CA ARG A 31 42.22 -17.27 21.11
C ARG A 31 40.91 -17.17 21.88
N ASP A 32 40.90 -16.44 22.99
CA ASP A 32 39.68 -16.23 23.78
C ASP A 32 38.64 -15.43 23.01
N GLN A 33 39.06 -14.37 22.31
CA GLN A 33 38.17 -13.60 21.41
C GLN A 33 37.65 -14.47 20.26
N ALA A 34 38.51 -15.25 19.61
CA ALA A 34 38.09 -16.14 18.53
C ALA A 34 37.07 -17.19 19.02
N ALA A 35 37.27 -17.73 20.23
CA ALA A 35 36.34 -18.67 20.84
C ALA A 35 34.99 -18.02 21.20
N ALA A 36 35.00 -16.78 21.70
CA ALA A 36 33.79 -16.01 21.97
C ALA A 36 33.01 -15.73 20.68
N ASN A 37 33.67 -15.21 19.66
CA ASN A 37 33.07 -14.92 18.35
C ASN A 37 32.49 -16.18 17.71
N ALA A 38 33.18 -17.31 17.80
CA ALA A 38 32.68 -18.59 17.27
C ALA A 38 31.38 -19.05 17.97
N LYS A 39 31.23 -18.79 19.28
CA LYS A 39 30.00 -19.09 20.02
C LYS A 39 28.86 -18.16 19.58
N GLU A 40 29.14 -16.86 19.45
CA GLU A 40 28.14 -15.89 19.00
C GLU A 40 27.66 -16.16 17.57
N LEU A 41 28.57 -16.50 16.66
CA LEU A 41 28.22 -16.89 15.29
C LEU A 41 27.33 -18.11 15.26
N LYS A 42 27.62 -19.14 16.07
CA LYS A 42 26.75 -20.32 16.20
C LYS A 42 25.37 -19.94 16.74
N ALA A 43 25.31 -19.12 17.79
CA ALA A 43 24.04 -18.65 18.36
C ALA A 43 23.23 -17.83 17.33
N LEU A 44 23.89 -16.99 16.56
CA LEU A 44 23.27 -16.22 15.48
C LEU A 44 22.74 -17.13 14.38
N GLN A 45 23.52 -18.13 13.96
CA GLN A 45 23.11 -19.10 12.95
C GLN A 45 21.83 -19.85 13.38
N VAL A 46 21.75 -20.29 14.63
CA VAL A 46 20.55 -20.95 15.17
C VAL A 46 19.35 -20.00 15.16
N ARG A 47 19.53 -18.73 15.57
CA ARG A 47 18.44 -17.73 15.54
C ARG A 47 17.95 -17.46 14.13
N VAL A 48 18.86 -17.31 13.17
CA VAL A 48 18.51 -17.08 11.76
C VAL A 48 17.78 -18.30 11.18
N GLN A 49 18.22 -19.51 11.48
CA GLN A 49 17.52 -20.73 11.07
C GLN A 49 16.10 -20.76 11.63
N HIS A 50 15.94 -20.51 12.93
CA HIS A 50 14.62 -20.49 13.56
C HIS A 50 13.70 -19.41 12.96
N GLN A 51 14.22 -18.21 12.70
CA GLN A 51 13.47 -17.14 12.04
C GLN A 51 13.05 -17.54 10.62
N ASN A 52 13.93 -18.19 9.86
CA ASN A 52 13.61 -18.68 8.52
C ASN A 52 12.52 -19.75 8.56
N ASP A 53 12.55 -20.66 9.53
CA ASP A 53 11.53 -21.70 9.67
C ASP A 53 10.16 -21.09 10.03
N LEU A 54 10.12 -20.14 10.96
CA LEU A 54 8.91 -19.39 11.28
C LEU A 54 8.38 -18.59 10.08
N ALA A 55 9.28 -17.96 9.32
CA ALA A 55 8.91 -17.21 8.12
C ALA A 55 8.32 -18.13 7.04
N LYS A 56 8.89 -19.32 6.84
CA LYS A 56 8.36 -20.33 5.91
C LYS A 56 6.96 -20.78 6.30
N VAL A 57 6.74 -21.13 7.57
CA VAL A 57 5.41 -21.53 8.06
C VAL A 57 4.39 -20.42 7.84
N LYS A 58 4.76 -19.17 8.14
CA LYS A 58 3.88 -18.02 7.91
C LYS A 58 3.59 -17.79 6.42
N LEU A 59 4.59 -17.96 5.56
CA LEU A 59 4.43 -17.82 4.12
C LEU A 59 3.52 -18.90 3.54
N ASP A 60 3.65 -20.15 3.98
CA ASP A 60 2.76 -21.25 3.58
C ASP A 60 1.31 -20.99 4.01
N GLU A 61 1.12 -20.51 5.24
CA GLU A 61 -0.22 -20.16 5.73
C GLU A 61 -0.86 -19.04 4.91
N MET A 62 -0.14 -17.94 4.69
CA MET A 62 -0.62 -16.83 3.86
C MET A 62 -0.90 -17.26 2.41
N THR A 63 -0.09 -18.17 1.88
CA THR A 63 -0.27 -18.74 0.53
C THR A 63 -1.56 -19.53 0.46
N ARG A 64 -1.83 -20.40 1.43
CA ARG A 64 -3.10 -21.16 1.50
C ARG A 64 -4.31 -20.24 1.62
N GLN A 65 -4.23 -19.21 2.44
CA GLN A 65 -5.32 -18.24 2.60
C GLN A 65 -5.61 -17.48 1.30
N ARG A 66 -4.55 -17.03 0.61
CA ARG A 66 -4.65 -16.38 -0.69
C ARG A 66 -5.31 -17.32 -1.71
N ASP A 67 -4.85 -18.57 -1.81
CA ASP A 67 -5.35 -19.51 -2.81
C ASP A 67 -6.81 -19.90 -2.56
N ALA A 68 -7.21 -20.02 -1.29
CA ALA A 68 -8.60 -20.22 -0.92
C ALA A 68 -9.48 -19.02 -1.33
N LYS A 69 -9.00 -17.79 -1.09
CA LYS A 69 -9.71 -16.56 -1.48
C LYS A 69 -9.80 -16.39 -2.99
N GLN A 70 -8.74 -16.73 -3.72
CA GLN A 70 -8.75 -16.72 -5.18
C GLN A 70 -9.79 -17.71 -5.73
N THR A 71 -9.82 -18.92 -5.18
CA THR A 71 -10.80 -19.94 -5.58
C THR A 71 -12.23 -19.49 -5.32
N GLU A 72 -12.48 -18.84 -4.18
CA GLU A 72 -13.79 -18.24 -3.85
C GLU A 72 -14.19 -17.17 -4.87
N LEU A 73 -13.27 -16.27 -5.21
CA LEU A 73 -13.48 -15.20 -6.17
C LEU A 73 -13.74 -15.74 -7.58
N ASP A 74 -12.98 -16.73 -8.04
CA ASP A 74 -13.15 -17.35 -9.35
C ASP A 74 -14.53 -18.03 -9.47
N ASN A 75 -14.98 -18.70 -8.41
CA ASN A 75 -16.31 -19.31 -8.37
C ASN A 75 -17.42 -18.27 -8.36
N PHE A 76 -17.22 -17.15 -7.66
CA PHE A 76 -18.14 -16.02 -7.70
C PHE A 76 -18.26 -15.44 -9.12
N HIS A 77 -17.13 -15.19 -9.81
CA HIS A 77 -17.14 -14.69 -11.19
C HIS A 77 -17.86 -15.64 -12.14
N LYS A 78 -17.55 -16.94 -12.11
CA LYS A 78 -18.25 -17.94 -12.93
C LYS A 78 -19.76 -17.96 -12.69
N THR A 79 -20.19 -17.72 -11.45
CA THR A 79 -21.62 -17.66 -11.11
C THR A 79 -22.25 -16.38 -11.64
N GLN A 80 -21.56 -15.25 -11.58
CA GLN A 80 -22.04 -13.98 -12.13
C GLN A 80 -22.13 -14.01 -13.65
N GLU A 81 -21.13 -14.56 -14.35
CA GLU A 81 -21.16 -14.69 -15.81
C GLU A 81 -22.42 -15.42 -16.29
N LYS A 82 -22.80 -16.52 -15.62
CA LYS A 82 -24.04 -17.25 -15.94
C LYS A 82 -25.31 -16.43 -15.68
N LYS A 83 -25.33 -15.64 -14.60
CA LYS A 83 -26.46 -14.76 -14.28
C LYS A 83 -26.58 -13.63 -15.28
N ASP A 84 -25.46 -13.05 -15.68
CA ASP A 84 -25.39 -11.95 -16.64
C ASP A 84 -25.82 -12.43 -18.03
N GLU A 85 -25.41 -13.63 -18.45
CA GLU A 85 -25.90 -14.26 -19.68
C GLU A 85 -27.43 -14.45 -19.64
N ALA A 86 -27.96 -15.02 -18.55
CA ALA A 86 -29.40 -15.20 -18.38
C ALA A 86 -30.17 -13.87 -18.37
N ALA A 87 -29.64 -12.84 -17.68
CA ALA A 87 -30.22 -11.51 -17.65
C ALA A 87 -30.22 -10.85 -19.04
N THR A 88 -29.14 -11.04 -19.81
CA THR A 88 -29.04 -10.52 -21.18
C THR A 88 -30.11 -11.15 -22.09
N LEU A 89 -30.31 -12.46 -22.00
CA LEU A 89 -31.37 -13.16 -22.74
C LEU A 89 -32.76 -12.67 -22.34
N GLU A 90 -32.99 -12.46 -21.05
CA GLU A 90 -34.28 -11.98 -20.54
C GLU A 90 -34.56 -10.54 -20.97
N ILE A 91 -33.55 -9.67 -20.96
CA ILE A 91 -33.67 -8.29 -21.48
C ILE A 91 -34.02 -8.33 -22.97
N ALA A 92 -33.34 -9.17 -23.76
CA ALA A 92 -33.64 -9.30 -25.19
C ALA A 92 -35.08 -9.80 -25.43
N ARG A 93 -35.55 -10.77 -24.63
CA ARG A 93 -36.93 -11.26 -24.67
C ARG A 93 -37.94 -10.16 -24.34
N LEU A 94 -37.74 -9.45 -23.23
CA LEU A 94 -38.61 -8.34 -22.79
C LEU A 94 -38.61 -7.17 -23.77
N ALA A 95 -37.46 -6.83 -24.36
CA ALA A 95 -37.35 -5.80 -25.38
C ALA A 95 -38.21 -6.15 -26.61
N GLY A 96 -38.12 -7.40 -27.09
CA GLY A 96 -38.98 -7.89 -28.16
C GLY A 96 -40.47 -7.84 -27.81
N GLU A 97 -40.86 -8.21 -26.58
CA GLU A 97 -42.26 -8.10 -26.15
C GLU A 97 -42.76 -6.65 -26.08
N LEU A 98 -41.92 -5.72 -25.63
CA LEU A 98 -42.27 -4.30 -25.53
C LEU A 98 -42.39 -3.63 -26.91
N GLU A 99 -41.58 -4.03 -27.88
CA GLU A 99 -41.67 -3.52 -29.26
C GLU A 99 -43.04 -3.84 -29.89
N HIS A 100 -43.63 -4.98 -29.56
CA HIS A 100 -44.93 -5.41 -30.08
C HIS A 100 -46.13 -4.90 -29.26
N ARG A 101 -45.90 -4.28 -28.09
CA ARG A 101 -46.97 -3.71 -27.27
C ARG A 101 -47.22 -2.26 -27.66
N PRO A 102 -48.48 -1.88 -27.96
CA PRO A 102 -48.80 -0.48 -28.24
C PRO A 102 -48.60 0.35 -26.97
N VAL A 103 -47.52 1.14 -26.94
CA VAL A 103 -47.23 2.09 -25.86
C VAL A 103 -48.28 3.21 -25.89
N ARG A 104 -49.25 3.15 -24.97
CA ARG A 104 -50.21 4.26 -24.78
C ARG A 104 -49.63 5.24 -23.77
N VAL A 105 -49.02 6.31 -24.27
CA VAL A 105 -48.60 7.44 -23.44
C VAL A 105 -49.85 8.17 -22.98
N ARG A 106 -50.26 7.97 -21.72
CA ARG A 106 -51.26 8.82 -21.08
C ARG A 106 -50.53 10.08 -20.62
N ILE A 107 -50.61 11.14 -21.43
CA ILE A 107 -50.22 12.48 -20.99
C ILE A 107 -51.21 12.86 -19.88
N VAL A 108 -50.81 12.64 -18.62
CA VAL A 108 -51.49 13.25 -17.50
C VAL A 108 -51.00 14.69 -17.51
N ALA A 109 -51.83 15.60 -18.02
CA ALA A 109 -51.64 17.02 -17.82
C ALA A 109 -51.78 17.30 -16.32
N GLN A 110 -50.72 17.04 -15.55
CA GLN A 110 -50.50 17.82 -14.35
C GLN A 110 -50.37 19.26 -14.82
N THR A 111 -51.15 20.13 -14.22
CA THR A 111 -51.02 21.58 -14.32
C THR A 111 -49.66 21.98 -13.75
N ALA A 112 -48.59 21.70 -14.48
CA ALA A 112 -47.32 22.35 -14.27
C ALA A 112 -47.55 23.81 -14.68
N GLN A 113 -47.33 24.72 -13.72
CA GLN A 113 -46.96 26.08 -14.01
C GLN A 113 -45.67 26.07 -14.84
N CYS A 114 -45.80 25.80 -16.14
CA CYS A 114 -44.76 26.02 -17.10
C CYS A 114 -44.75 27.52 -17.41
N GLY A 115 -43.72 28.20 -16.93
CA GLY A 115 -43.43 29.58 -17.29
C GLY A 115 -43.33 29.75 -18.80
N HIS A 116 -43.88 30.86 -19.26
CA HIS A 116 -43.86 31.35 -20.63
C HIS A 116 -42.45 31.28 -21.25
N GLY A 117 -42.35 30.81 -22.50
CA GLY A 117 -41.09 30.89 -23.23
C GLY A 117 -41.13 30.28 -24.63
N GLY A 118 -41.93 30.87 -25.53
CA GLY A 118 -41.81 30.62 -26.97
C GLY A 118 -41.68 31.94 -27.71
N GLY A 119 -40.63 32.12 -28.51
CA GLY A 119 -40.58 33.16 -29.56
C GLY A 119 -39.22 33.80 -29.85
N SER A 120 -38.60 33.34 -30.95
CA SER A 120 -37.76 34.07 -31.94
C SER A 120 -36.46 34.83 -31.56
N SER A 121 -35.35 34.30 -32.10
CA SER A 121 -34.25 34.94 -32.86
C SER A 121 -33.45 36.17 -32.36
N GLN A 122 -32.14 36.06 -32.65
CA GLN A 122 -31.05 37.05 -32.79
C GLN A 122 -30.14 37.31 -31.58
N GLY A 123 -28.87 36.97 -31.76
CA GLY A 123 -27.78 37.94 -31.68
C GLY A 123 -27.07 38.13 -30.33
N GLU A 124 -25.82 37.66 -30.31
CA GLU A 124 -24.65 38.29 -29.68
C GLU A 124 -24.51 38.36 -28.14
N ALA A 125 -23.28 38.01 -27.75
CA ALA A 125 -22.44 38.51 -26.65
C ALA A 125 -22.55 37.86 -25.26
N ALA A 126 -21.44 37.17 -24.95
CA ALA A 126 -20.99 36.69 -23.66
C ALA A 126 -20.69 37.84 -22.66
N THR A 127 -20.90 37.57 -21.37
CA THR A 127 -20.18 38.06 -20.17
C THR A 127 -20.91 37.46 -18.97
N GLY A 128 -20.33 37.04 -17.85
CA GLY A 128 -18.99 36.91 -17.34
C GLY A 128 -19.13 36.09 -16.04
N ALA A 129 -18.11 35.34 -15.66
CA ALA A 129 -18.05 34.67 -14.38
C ALA A 129 -17.94 35.68 -13.24
N GLU A 130 -18.64 35.41 -12.13
CA GLU A 130 -18.20 35.53 -10.72
C GLU A 130 -19.45 35.60 -9.83
N ALA A 131 -19.72 34.57 -9.04
CA ALA A 131 -19.14 34.27 -7.73
C ALA A 131 -20.08 34.76 -6.60
N GLY A 132 -20.40 33.84 -5.69
CA GLY A 132 -20.99 34.18 -4.40
C GLY A 132 -22.46 33.83 -4.26
N ALA A 133 -22.72 32.60 -3.83
CA ALA A 133 -23.60 32.33 -2.69
C ALA A 133 -23.53 30.82 -2.44
N GLY A 134 -23.22 30.43 -1.21
CA GLY A 134 -23.20 29.04 -0.81
C GLY A 134 -24.56 28.41 -1.08
N ASP A 135 -24.62 27.55 -2.09
CA ASP A 135 -25.80 26.75 -2.35
C ASP A 135 -25.66 25.45 -1.56
N SER A 136 -26.13 25.49 -0.32
CA SER A 136 -26.50 24.31 0.46
C SER A 136 -27.78 23.67 -0.12
N ALA A 137 -27.85 23.48 -1.43
CA ALA A 137 -28.90 22.74 -2.09
C ALA A 137 -28.58 21.25 -1.98
N GLN A 138 -29.22 20.65 -0.97
CA GLN A 138 -29.73 19.28 -1.00
C GLN A 138 -29.65 18.64 -2.38
N THR A 139 -28.64 17.81 -2.60
CA THR A 139 -28.56 16.87 -3.74
C THR A 139 -29.54 15.71 -3.50
N TYR A 140 -30.80 16.05 -3.22
CA TYR A 140 -31.89 15.10 -3.17
C TYR A 140 -32.39 14.89 -4.60
N GLY A 141 -31.94 13.80 -5.23
CA GLY A 141 -32.70 13.22 -6.35
C GLY A 141 -31.90 12.67 -7.53
N LEU A 142 -30.59 12.93 -7.64
CA LEU A 142 -29.82 12.44 -8.80
C LEU A 142 -29.32 10.99 -8.64
N LEU A 143 -29.16 10.52 -7.41
CA LEU A 143 -28.66 9.18 -7.11
C LEU A 143 -29.56 8.47 -6.08
N PRO A 144 -29.94 7.21 -6.31
CA PRO A 144 -30.57 6.38 -5.28
C PRO A 144 -29.73 6.36 -4.00
N GLU A 145 -30.37 6.31 -2.84
CA GLU A 145 -29.71 6.42 -1.52
C GLU A 145 -28.58 5.41 -1.29
N SER A 146 -28.68 4.22 -1.90
CA SER A 146 -27.61 3.21 -1.91
C SER A 146 -26.36 3.69 -2.64
N ASN A 147 -26.52 4.40 -3.75
CA ASN A 147 -25.43 4.93 -4.56
C ASN A 147 -24.82 6.16 -3.92
N SER A 148 -25.62 7.03 -3.30
CA SER A 148 -25.10 8.17 -2.53
C SER A 148 -24.24 7.72 -1.35
N ARG A 149 -24.64 6.64 -0.66
CA ARG A 149 -23.83 6.02 0.40
C ARG A 149 -22.52 5.42 -0.13
N ARG A 150 -22.57 4.72 -1.25
CA ARG A 150 -21.37 4.15 -1.90
C ARG A 150 -20.41 5.24 -2.36
N LEU A 151 -20.94 6.30 -2.96
CA LEU A 151 -20.13 7.45 -3.39
C LEU A 151 -19.48 8.15 -2.19
N GLY A 152 -20.22 8.35 -1.10
CA GLY A 152 -19.66 8.89 0.14
C GLY A 152 -18.54 8.03 0.71
N ALA A 153 -18.70 6.70 0.68
CA ALA A 153 -17.66 5.77 1.14
C ALA A 153 -16.39 5.85 0.29
N VAL A 154 -16.52 5.92 -1.04
CA VAL A 154 -15.38 6.06 -1.96
C VAL A 154 -14.67 7.41 -1.79
N ILE A 155 -15.42 8.49 -1.56
CA ILE A 155 -14.82 9.82 -1.29
C ILE A 155 -14.02 9.77 0.02
N ALA A 156 -14.56 9.18 1.09
CA ALA A 156 -13.85 9.04 2.36
C ALA A 156 -12.57 8.17 2.24
N GLU A 157 -12.61 7.12 1.43
CA GLU A 157 -11.43 6.29 1.13
C GLU A 157 -10.36 7.10 0.36
N ALA A 158 -10.78 7.86 -0.65
CA ALA A 158 -9.88 8.72 -1.42
C ALA A 158 -9.20 9.80 -0.55
N GLU A 159 -9.96 10.43 0.36
CA GLU A 159 -9.41 11.39 1.32
C GLU A 159 -8.39 10.75 2.26
N THR A 160 -8.67 9.53 2.73
CA THR A 160 -7.76 8.77 3.62
C THR A 160 -6.45 8.43 2.91
N ILE A 161 -6.51 7.96 1.65
CA ILE A 161 -5.32 7.67 0.84
C ILE A 161 -4.52 8.95 0.57
N ASN A 162 -5.19 10.05 0.24
CA ASN A 162 -4.54 11.32 -0.03
C ASN A 162 -3.83 11.87 1.22
N ALA A 163 -4.45 11.75 2.40
CA ALA A 163 -3.84 12.12 3.67
C ALA A 163 -2.61 11.26 4.00
N ALA A 164 -2.67 9.95 3.74
CA ALA A 164 -1.52 9.05 3.91
C ALA A 164 -0.37 9.43 2.97
N TYR A 165 -0.68 9.71 1.70
CA TYR A 165 0.32 10.15 0.72
C TYR A 165 0.97 11.47 1.12
N ALA A 166 0.18 12.46 1.54
CA ALA A 166 0.69 13.74 2.03
C ALA A 166 1.60 13.58 3.26
N SER A 167 1.24 12.68 4.19
CA SER A 167 2.08 12.36 5.36
C SER A 167 3.41 11.71 4.95
N CYS A 168 3.39 10.72 4.06
CA CYS A 168 4.60 10.07 3.56
C CYS A 168 5.51 11.06 2.82
N ARG A 169 4.93 11.95 2.01
CA ARG A 169 5.68 12.99 1.31
C ARG A 169 6.34 13.97 2.29
N ALA A 170 5.61 14.40 3.32
CA ALA A 170 6.14 15.28 4.36
C ALA A 170 7.29 14.62 5.15
N GLN A 171 7.23 13.31 5.38
CA GLN A 171 8.31 12.57 6.03
C GLN A 171 9.55 12.44 5.14
N MET A 172 9.39 12.16 3.84
CA MET A 172 10.52 12.13 2.91
C MET A 172 11.23 13.48 2.84
N LEU A 173 10.49 14.58 2.70
CA LEU A 173 11.08 15.92 2.65
C LEU A 173 11.79 16.31 3.96
N LYS A 174 11.30 15.83 5.11
CA LYS A 174 12.00 16.01 6.40
C LYS A 174 13.28 15.20 6.49
N LEU A 175 13.32 13.98 5.93
CA LEU A 175 14.53 13.16 5.90
C LEU A 175 15.61 13.75 4.99
N GLU A 176 15.22 14.32 3.84
CA GLU A 176 16.13 15.00 2.91
C GLU A 176 16.66 16.35 3.45
N GLY A 177 15.89 17.02 4.32
CA GLY A 177 16.30 18.27 4.96
C GLY A 177 17.22 18.14 6.19
N VAL A 178 17.43 16.91 6.69
CA VAL A 178 18.34 16.62 7.83
C VAL A 178 19.74 16.22 7.35
N THR A 179 19.94 16.09 6.04
CA THR A 179 21.23 15.78 5.41
C THR A 179 22.00 17.00 4.88
N GLN A 180 21.71 18.20 5.40
CA GLN A 180 22.52 19.42 5.18
C GLN A 180 23.17 19.91 6.47
#